data_AF-A0A815HT84-F1
#
_entry.id   AF-A0A815HT84-F1
#
_cell.length_a   1.000
_cell.length_b   1.000
_cell.length_c   1.000
_cell.angle_alpha   90.00
_cell.angle_beta   90.00
_cell.angle_gamma   90.00
#
_symmetry.space_group_name_H-M   'P 1'
#
loop_
_entity.id
_entity.type
_entity.pdbx_description
1 polymer ?
#
loop_
_entity_poly.entity_id
_entity_poly.type
_entity_poly.pdbx_seq_one_letter_code
_entity_poly.pdbx_strand_id
1 'polypeptide(L)'
;MNRRLSSVLKKPSGPRSSSILCSVCSCYRSSQLFVTDYCCSPLTKHHKRQVCDSCLHQHVLSQLYSCLTNSIVCPELRCLAKLSQSAICDILLKYKSHDLLNDYLREQQWEGKSDEWVKRFAARCPGCDIPIEKNGGCDEMICIRCQTHFYWSKAKRYVHETKLFECQSFLIVHPFAGGMIFVLIFLVLILTVAIFFK
;
A
#
# COMPACT_ATOMS: atom_id res chain seq x y z
N MET A 1 26.34 -7.88 -62.96
CA MET A 1 25.05 -7.25 -63.32
C MET A 1 24.19 -7.13 -62.06
N ASN A 2 24.04 -5.90 -61.57
CA ASN A 2 23.26 -5.52 -60.39
C ASN A 2 21.75 -5.68 -60.63
N ARG A 3 21.02 -6.33 -59.72
CA ARG A 3 19.62 -5.99 -59.45
C ARG A 3 19.40 -5.87 -57.94
N ARG A 4 19.12 -4.62 -57.53
CA ARG A 4 18.62 -4.23 -56.21
C ARG A 4 17.29 -4.96 -55.94
N LEU A 5 17.19 -5.64 -54.81
CA LEU A 5 15.92 -6.04 -54.20
C LEU A 5 15.82 -5.31 -52.87
N SER A 6 15.20 -4.13 -52.92
CA SER A 6 14.69 -3.41 -51.76
C SER A 6 13.55 -4.21 -51.14
N SER A 7 13.84 -5.00 -50.11
CA SER A 7 12.81 -5.61 -49.28
C SER A 7 12.25 -4.56 -48.31
N VAL A 8 11.15 -3.98 -48.72
CA VAL A 8 10.22 -3.21 -47.88
C VAL A 8 9.91 -4.06 -46.64
N LEU A 9 10.38 -3.61 -45.48
CA LEU A 9 9.98 -4.15 -44.17
C LEU A 9 8.47 -3.95 -44.00
N LYS A 10 7.68 -4.99 -44.25
CA LYS A 10 6.27 -5.06 -43.86
C LYS A 10 6.20 -5.07 -42.33
N LYS A 11 5.82 -3.93 -41.74
CA LYS A 11 5.39 -3.84 -40.33
C LYS A 11 4.17 -4.77 -40.11
N PRO A 12 4.14 -5.61 -39.06
CA PRO A 12 2.92 -6.30 -38.69
C PRO A 12 1.92 -5.29 -38.14
N SER A 13 0.75 -5.22 -38.77
CA SER A 13 -0.41 -4.44 -38.34
C SER A 13 -1.11 -5.14 -37.17
N GLY A 14 -0.66 -4.87 -35.95
CA GLY A 14 -1.44 -5.06 -34.72
C GLY A 14 -2.22 -3.79 -34.37
N PRO A 15 -3.25 -3.85 -33.50
CA PRO A 15 -4.01 -2.69 -33.09
C PRO A 15 -3.05 -1.68 -32.43
N ARG A 16 -3.05 -0.43 -32.91
CA ARG A 16 -2.15 0.63 -32.42
C ARG A 16 -2.43 0.89 -30.95
N SER A 17 -1.65 0.27 -30.05
CA SER A 17 -1.70 0.61 -28.62
C SER A 17 -1.18 2.03 -28.46
N SER A 18 -2.08 2.99 -28.29
CA SER A 18 -1.73 4.38 -27.99
C SER A 18 -0.96 4.44 -26.66
N SER A 19 0.11 5.22 -26.60
CA SER A 19 0.84 5.50 -25.35
C SER A 19 0.28 6.76 -24.69
N ILE A 20 0.12 6.73 -23.36
CA ILE A 20 -0.39 7.85 -22.55
C ILE A 20 0.70 8.27 -21.55
N LEU A 21 0.89 9.57 -21.37
CA LEU A 21 1.82 10.12 -20.36
C LEU A 21 1.18 10.03 -18.97
N CYS A 22 1.88 9.40 -18.03
CA CYS A 22 1.43 9.37 -16.65
C CYS A 22 1.74 10.69 -15.93
N SER A 23 0.77 11.26 -15.21
CA SER A 23 0.93 12.49 -14.43
C SER A 23 1.80 12.34 -13.17
N VAL A 24 1.94 11.13 -12.62
CA VAL A 24 2.71 10.85 -11.40
C VAL A 24 4.17 10.49 -11.71
N CYS A 25 4.42 9.50 -12.57
CA CYS A 25 5.79 9.08 -12.90
C CYS A 25 6.38 9.79 -14.13
N SER A 26 5.61 10.64 -14.82
CA SER A 26 6.03 11.33 -16.04
C SER A 26 6.55 10.41 -17.17
N CYS A 27 6.17 9.13 -17.15
CA CYS A 27 6.56 8.14 -18.17
C CYS A 27 5.41 7.88 -19.15
N TYR A 28 5.74 7.64 -20.42
CA TYR A 28 4.78 7.09 -21.38
C TYR A 28 4.52 5.60 -21.07
N ARG A 29 3.24 5.23 -20.99
CA ARG A 29 2.77 3.88 -20.67
C ARG A 29 1.72 3.44 -21.69
N SER A 30 1.56 2.13 -21.87
CA SER A 30 0.48 1.56 -22.70
C SER A 30 -0.88 2.06 -22.21
N SER A 31 -1.77 2.46 -23.12
CA SER A 31 -3.12 2.91 -22.78
C SER A 31 -3.92 1.90 -21.97
N GLN A 32 -3.59 0.61 -22.07
CA GLN A 32 -4.19 -0.46 -21.26
C GLN A 32 -3.98 -0.27 -19.75
N LEU A 33 -2.92 0.43 -19.33
CA LEU A 33 -2.61 0.70 -17.91
C LEU A 33 -3.39 1.88 -17.33
N PHE A 34 -4.40 2.39 -18.04
CA PHE A 34 -5.24 3.53 -17.63
C PHE A 34 -6.74 3.22 -17.71
N VAL A 35 -7.13 1.99 -18.07
CA VAL A 35 -8.53 1.63 -18.37
C VAL A 35 -9.31 1.17 -17.13
N THR A 36 -8.63 0.87 -16.02
CA THR A 36 -9.30 0.36 -14.82
C THR A 36 -9.97 1.49 -14.03
N ASP A 37 -11.22 1.23 -13.63
CA ASP A 37 -12.10 2.17 -12.92
C ASP A 37 -12.01 2.04 -11.39
N TYR A 38 -10.80 1.99 -10.84
CA TYR A 38 -10.61 1.71 -9.41
C TYR A 38 -11.17 2.79 -8.46
N CYS A 39 -11.30 4.04 -8.90
CA CYS A 39 -11.77 5.12 -8.02
C CYS A 39 -13.27 5.39 -8.13
N CYS A 40 -13.91 4.85 -9.14
CA CYS A 40 -15.08 5.46 -9.72
C CYS A 40 -16.27 4.53 -9.65
N SER A 41 -17.38 5.01 -9.09
CA SER A 41 -18.64 4.27 -9.11
C SER A 41 -19.15 4.13 -10.56
N PRO A 42 -20.16 3.27 -10.81
CA PRO A 42 -20.82 3.22 -12.12
C PRO A 42 -21.33 4.59 -12.61
N LEU A 43 -21.61 5.52 -11.68
CA LEU A 43 -22.19 6.84 -11.94
C LEU A 43 -21.14 7.96 -12.13
N THR A 44 -19.91 7.75 -11.67
CA THR A 44 -18.86 8.80 -11.66
C THR A 44 -17.53 8.22 -12.10
N LYS A 45 -17.34 8.03 -13.41
CA LYS A 45 -16.09 7.54 -14.00
C LYS A 45 -15.16 8.65 -14.46
N HIS A 46 -13.86 8.42 -14.34
CA HIS A 46 -12.89 9.23 -15.05
C HIS A 46 -13.08 9.06 -16.55
N HIS A 47 -13.47 10.12 -17.25
CA HIS A 47 -13.52 10.11 -18.71
C HIS A 47 -12.14 9.81 -19.32
N LYS A 48 -11.06 10.21 -18.63
CA LYS A 48 -9.68 9.87 -18.99
C LYS A 48 -8.78 9.88 -17.75
N ARG A 49 -8.21 8.73 -17.38
CA ARG A 49 -7.18 8.63 -16.34
C ARG A 49 -5.82 9.10 -16.87
N GLN A 50 -5.08 9.82 -16.02
CA GLN A 50 -3.69 10.22 -16.29
C GLN A 50 -2.72 9.59 -15.29
N VAL A 51 -3.20 8.94 -14.24
CA VAL A 51 -2.34 8.11 -13.38
C VAL A 51 -2.34 6.68 -13.89
N CYS A 52 -1.16 6.10 -14.17
CA CYS A 52 -1.05 4.71 -14.59
C CYS A 52 -1.26 3.75 -13.40
N ASP A 53 -1.66 2.51 -13.68
CA ASP A 53 -1.95 1.52 -12.64
C ASP A 53 -0.78 1.23 -11.70
N SER A 54 0.46 1.31 -12.20
CA SER A 54 1.64 1.08 -11.35
C SER A 54 1.84 2.22 -10.35
N CYS A 55 1.62 3.48 -10.75
CA CYS A 55 1.65 4.61 -9.84
C CYS A 55 0.48 4.59 -8.86
N LEU A 56 -0.70 4.16 -9.30
CA LEU A 56 -1.84 3.98 -8.42
C LEU A 56 -1.58 2.89 -7.37
N HIS A 57 -0.96 1.77 -7.76
CA HIS A 57 -0.53 0.73 -6.83
C HIS A 57 0.46 1.27 -5.79
N GLN A 58 1.51 1.97 -6.23
CA GLN A 58 2.49 2.57 -5.32
C GLN A 58 1.86 3.59 -4.36
N HIS A 59 0.91 4.40 -4.85
CA HIS A 59 0.12 5.30 -4.00
C HIS A 59 -0.62 4.54 -2.90
N VAL A 60 -1.37 3.49 -3.27
CA VAL A 60 -2.08 2.62 -2.30
C VAL A 60 -1.11 2.02 -1.29
N LEU A 61 0.02 1.46 -1.73
CA LEU A 61 1.04 0.92 -0.85
C LEU A 61 1.54 1.97 0.15
N SER A 62 1.91 3.16 -0.34
CA SER A 62 2.46 4.22 0.51
C SER A 62 1.49 4.64 1.62
N GLN A 63 0.19 4.71 1.31
CA GLN A 63 -0.84 5.10 2.25
C GLN A 63 -1.06 4.01 3.31
N LEU A 64 -1.13 2.74 2.89
CA LEU A 64 -1.26 1.61 3.82
C LEU A 64 -0.02 1.46 4.73
N TYR A 65 1.19 1.56 4.17
CA TYR A 65 2.42 1.48 4.96
C TYR A 65 2.60 2.63 5.95
N SER A 66 2.11 3.82 5.60
CA SER A 66 2.20 4.98 6.49
C SER A 66 1.28 4.92 7.71
N CYS A 67 0.38 3.92 7.79
CA CYS A 67 -0.66 3.79 8.81
C CYS A 67 -1.54 5.06 8.97
N LEU A 68 -1.50 5.97 7.98
CA LEU A 68 -2.13 7.29 8.11
C LEU A 68 -3.65 7.18 8.07
N THR A 69 -4.20 6.27 7.25
CA THR A 69 -5.65 6.19 7.04
C THR A 69 -6.06 4.96 6.20
N ASN A 70 -7.21 4.35 6.55
CA ASN A 70 -7.88 3.32 5.74
C ASN A 70 -8.70 3.92 4.59
N SER A 71 -8.84 5.25 4.60
CA SER A 71 -9.52 6.05 3.58
C SER A 71 -8.51 6.59 2.55
N ILE A 72 -8.21 5.77 1.54
CA ILE A 72 -7.28 6.13 0.47
C ILE A 72 -8.00 6.95 -0.59
N VAL A 73 -7.53 8.18 -0.85
CA VAL A 73 -8.09 9.07 -1.87
C VAL A 73 -7.39 8.89 -3.21
N CYS A 74 -8.11 9.10 -4.32
CA CYS A 74 -7.56 9.08 -5.66
C CYS A 74 -6.35 10.03 -5.84
N PRO A 75 -5.28 9.58 -6.50
CA PRO A 75 -4.15 10.46 -6.83
C PRO A 75 -4.38 11.32 -8.09
N GLU A 76 -5.53 11.21 -8.75
CA GLU A 76 -5.80 11.96 -9.99
C GLU A 76 -6.10 13.45 -9.68
N LEU A 77 -5.57 14.37 -10.50
CA LEU A 77 -5.75 15.80 -10.29
C LEU A 77 -7.24 16.16 -10.34
N ARG A 78 -7.74 16.84 -9.30
CA ARG A 78 -9.17 17.20 -9.11
C ARG A 78 -10.09 16.02 -8.80
N CYS A 79 -9.55 14.85 -8.47
CA CYS A 79 -10.31 13.75 -7.91
C CYS A 79 -10.07 13.64 -6.41
N LEU A 80 -11.13 13.79 -5.63
CA LEU A 80 -11.11 13.60 -4.18
C LEU A 80 -11.93 12.38 -3.75
N ALA A 81 -12.33 11.55 -4.71
CA ALA A 81 -13.08 10.34 -4.42
C ALA A 81 -12.20 9.34 -3.66
N LYS A 82 -12.82 8.68 -2.68
CA LYS A 82 -12.22 7.59 -1.93
C LYS A 82 -12.23 6.34 -2.80
N LEU A 83 -11.11 5.62 -2.83
CA LEU A 83 -11.07 4.30 -3.43
C LEU A 83 -12.00 3.37 -2.64
N SER A 84 -12.79 2.56 -3.36
CA SER A 84 -13.61 1.55 -2.72
C SER A 84 -12.75 0.41 -2.16
N GLN A 85 -13.28 -0.31 -1.18
CA GLN A 85 -12.63 -1.50 -0.65
C GLN A 85 -12.32 -2.52 -1.75
N SER A 86 -13.27 -2.76 -2.66
CA SER A 86 -13.09 -3.66 -3.81
C SER A 86 -11.92 -3.22 -4.69
N ALA A 87 -11.79 -1.92 -4.96
CA ALA A 87 -10.73 -1.40 -5.78
C ALA A 87 -9.35 -1.53 -5.13
N ILE A 88 -9.26 -1.25 -3.83
CA ILE A 88 -8.01 -1.45 -3.07
C ILE A 88 -7.63 -2.94 -3.12
N CYS A 89 -8.58 -3.85 -2.91
CA CYS A 89 -8.35 -5.29 -2.99
C CYS A 89 -7.88 -5.73 -4.37
N ASP A 90 -8.56 -5.29 -5.44
CA ASP A 90 -8.23 -5.61 -6.82
C ASP A 90 -6.83 -5.12 -7.20
N ILE A 91 -6.45 -3.91 -6.76
CA ILE A 91 -5.12 -3.35 -6.97
C ILE A 91 -4.06 -4.22 -6.28
N LEU A 92 -4.25 -4.56 -4.99
CA LEU A 92 -3.29 -5.37 -4.23
C LEU A 92 -3.16 -6.79 -4.80
N LEU A 93 -4.27 -7.40 -5.22
CA LEU A 93 -4.29 -8.71 -5.89
C LEU A 93 -3.55 -8.66 -7.23
N LYS A 94 -3.85 -7.67 -8.08
CA LYS A 94 -3.23 -7.50 -9.40
C LYS A 94 -1.70 -7.43 -9.32
N TYR A 95 -1.17 -6.79 -8.28
CA TYR A 95 0.27 -6.64 -8.05
C TYR A 95 0.85 -7.61 -7.01
N LYS A 96 0.13 -8.69 -6.67
CA LYS A 96 0.59 -9.78 -5.78
C LYS A 96 1.07 -9.30 -4.40
N SER A 97 0.48 -8.23 -3.88
CA SER A 97 0.80 -7.66 -2.56
C SER A 97 0.00 -8.36 -1.46
N HIS A 98 0.13 -9.69 -1.36
CA HIS A 98 -0.72 -10.54 -0.51
C HIS A 98 -0.65 -10.20 0.98
N ASP A 99 0.52 -9.83 1.50
CA ASP A 99 0.69 -9.50 2.92
C ASP A 99 -0.13 -8.26 3.30
N LEU A 100 -0.01 -7.19 2.53
CA LEU A 100 -0.80 -5.96 2.73
C LEU A 100 -2.28 -6.16 2.48
N LEU A 101 -2.66 -7.01 1.51
CA LEU A 101 -4.07 -7.34 1.30
C LEU A 101 -4.67 -8.00 2.54
N ASN A 102 -3.94 -8.95 3.14
CA ASN A 102 -4.38 -9.63 4.35
C ASN A 102 -4.50 -8.66 5.53
N ASP A 103 -3.56 -7.73 5.67
CA ASP A 103 -3.61 -6.73 6.73
C ASP A 103 -4.72 -5.70 6.52
N TYR A 104 -4.93 -5.24 5.28
CA TYR A 104 -6.06 -4.37 4.93
C TYR A 104 -7.41 -5.03 5.21
N LEU A 105 -7.62 -6.27 4.75
CA LEU A 105 -8.87 -7.01 4.97
C LEU A 105 -9.15 -7.24 6.46
N ARG A 106 -8.10 -7.48 7.26
CA ARG A 106 -8.22 -7.63 8.70
C ARG A 106 -8.77 -6.36 9.33
N GLU A 107 -8.21 -5.19 9.03
CA GLU A 107 -8.69 -3.93 9.62
C GLU A 107 -10.14 -3.65 9.25
N GLN A 108 -10.52 -3.93 8.01
CA GLN A 108 -11.89 -3.76 7.53
C GLN A 108 -12.91 -4.66 8.25
N GLN A 109 -12.52 -5.85 8.70
CA GLN A 109 -13.40 -6.76 9.45
C GLN A 109 -13.87 -6.18 10.80
N TRP A 110 -13.11 -5.23 11.36
CA TRP A 110 -13.40 -4.61 12.66
C TRP A 110 -13.95 -3.20 12.54
N GLU A 111 -14.07 -2.65 11.32
CA GLU A 111 -14.60 -1.31 11.13
C GLU A 111 -16.03 -1.21 11.66
N GLY A 112 -16.26 -0.24 12.56
CA GLY A 112 -17.56 -0.04 13.21
C GLY A 112 -17.87 -0.97 14.38
N LYS A 113 -16.99 -1.92 14.73
CA LYS A 113 -17.18 -2.82 15.88
C LYS A 113 -16.51 -2.26 17.13
N SER A 114 -17.21 -2.24 18.27
CA SER A 114 -16.63 -1.79 19.54
C SER A 114 -15.65 -2.81 20.10
N ASP A 115 -14.66 -2.37 20.88
CA ASP A 115 -13.69 -3.26 21.54
C ASP A 115 -14.37 -4.35 22.37
N GLU A 116 -15.48 -4.01 23.01
CA GLU A 116 -16.28 -4.95 23.80
C GLU A 116 -16.95 -6.01 22.90
N TRP A 117 -17.44 -5.60 21.73
CA TRP A 117 -17.93 -6.52 20.71
C TRP A 117 -16.80 -7.46 20.25
N VAL A 118 -15.63 -6.91 19.92
CA VAL A 118 -14.48 -7.70 19.47
C VAL A 118 -14.06 -8.73 20.52
N LYS A 119 -13.95 -8.34 21.79
CA LYS A 119 -13.60 -9.25 22.90
C LYS A 119 -14.60 -10.39 23.07
N ARG A 120 -15.89 -10.14 22.84
CA ARG A 120 -16.95 -11.15 23.01
C ARG A 120 -17.04 -12.12 21.84
N PHE A 121 -16.86 -11.61 20.62
CA PHE A 121 -17.23 -12.35 19.40
C PHE A 121 -16.05 -12.75 18.52
N ALA A 122 -14.81 -12.35 18.86
CA ALA A 122 -13.60 -12.73 18.14
C ALA A 122 -12.76 -13.78 18.89
N ALA A 123 -12.11 -14.67 18.14
CA ALA A 123 -11.09 -15.59 18.62
C ALA A 123 -9.83 -15.51 17.75
N ARG A 124 -8.68 -15.90 18.30
CA ARG A 124 -7.39 -15.88 17.60
C ARG A 124 -7.20 -17.15 16.78
N CYS A 125 -6.75 -16.99 15.55
CA CYS A 125 -6.28 -18.11 14.73
C CYS A 125 -5.06 -18.78 15.38
N PRO A 126 -5.03 -20.11 15.57
CA PRO A 126 -3.85 -20.77 16.15
C PRO A 126 -2.62 -20.77 15.23
N GLY A 127 -2.78 -20.59 13.91
CA GLY A 127 -1.68 -20.61 12.95
C GLY A 127 -0.99 -19.25 12.73
N CYS A 128 -1.73 -18.15 12.80
CA CYS A 128 -1.21 -16.82 12.48
C CYS A 128 -1.66 -15.71 13.44
N ASP A 129 -2.34 -16.10 14.52
CA ASP A 129 -2.66 -15.28 15.69
C ASP A 129 -3.56 -14.06 15.44
N ILE A 130 -4.19 -14.03 14.26
CA ILE A 130 -5.10 -12.98 13.83
C ILE A 130 -6.48 -13.16 14.49
N PRO A 131 -7.18 -12.07 14.82
CA PRO A 131 -8.57 -12.16 15.26
C PRO A 131 -9.47 -12.61 14.10
N ILE A 132 -10.38 -13.52 14.40
CA ILE A 132 -11.38 -14.07 13.49
C ILE A 132 -12.73 -14.00 14.19
N GLU A 133 -13.74 -13.49 13.50
CA GLU A 133 -15.14 -13.61 13.88
C GLU A 133 -15.74 -14.92 13.37
N LYS A 134 -16.60 -15.54 14.17
CA LYS A 134 -17.39 -16.71 13.74
C LYS A 134 -18.52 -16.27 12.81
N ASN A 135 -18.54 -16.76 11.58
CA ASN A 135 -19.52 -16.41 10.55
C ASN A 135 -20.66 -17.44 10.36
N GLY A 136 -20.86 -18.36 11.31
CA GLY A 136 -21.88 -19.41 11.22
C GLY A 136 -21.98 -20.33 12.42
N GLY A 137 -22.74 -21.43 12.29
CA GLY A 137 -23.01 -22.38 13.37
C GLY A 137 -21.98 -23.51 13.53
N CYS A 138 -21.20 -23.84 12.49
CA CYS A 138 -20.21 -24.92 12.54
C CYS A 138 -19.06 -24.57 13.49
N ASP A 139 -18.52 -25.57 14.19
CA ASP A 139 -17.34 -25.39 15.05
C ASP A 139 -16.03 -25.46 14.26
N GLU A 140 -16.02 -26.12 13.10
CA GLU A 140 -14.86 -26.19 12.21
C GLU A 140 -14.70 -24.90 11.40
N MET A 141 -13.52 -24.31 11.50
CA MET A 141 -13.19 -23.05 10.85
C MET A 141 -11.87 -23.16 10.07
N ILE A 142 -11.79 -22.40 8.99
CA ILE A 142 -10.58 -22.27 8.18
C ILE A 142 -10.17 -20.80 8.19
N CYS A 143 -8.94 -20.52 8.60
CA CYS A 143 -8.42 -19.16 8.57
C CYS A 143 -8.19 -18.70 7.13
N ILE A 144 -8.85 -17.62 6.71
CA ILE A 144 -8.69 -17.07 5.35
C ILE A 144 -7.24 -16.65 5.01
N ARG A 145 -6.44 -16.29 6.03
CA ARG A 145 -5.06 -15.81 5.85
C ARG A 145 -4.06 -16.94 5.63
N CYS A 146 -4.02 -17.88 6.58
CA CYS A 146 -3.00 -18.93 6.60
C CYS A 146 -3.54 -20.31 6.26
N GLN A 147 -4.84 -20.41 5.94
CA GLN A 147 -5.54 -21.66 5.62
C GLN A 147 -5.48 -22.72 6.74
N THR A 148 -5.12 -22.32 7.97
CA THR A 148 -5.13 -23.22 9.13
C THR A 148 -6.56 -23.61 9.47
N HIS A 149 -6.81 -24.91 9.50
CA HIS A 149 -8.05 -25.51 10.02
C HIS A 149 -8.00 -25.56 11.55
N PHE A 150 -9.06 -25.15 12.21
CA PHE A 150 -9.17 -25.21 13.66
C PHE A 150 -10.62 -25.30 14.14
N TYR A 151 -10.80 -25.77 15.37
CA TYR A 151 -12.10 -25.78 16.04
C TYR A 151 -12.28 -24.49 16.84
N TRP A 152 -13.38 -23.78 16.63
CA TRP A 152 -13.69 -22.52 17.31
C TRP A 152 -13.76 -22.68 18.82
N SER A 153 -14.36 -23.77 19.31
CA SER A 153 -14.41 -24.13 20.72
C SER A 153 -13.04 -24.21 21.41
N LYS A 154 -11.98 -24.50 20.65
CA LYS A 154 -10.58 -24.62 21.12
C LYS A 154 -9.75 -23.36 20.86
N ALA A 155 -10.30 -22.37 20.15
CA ALA A 155 -9.58 -21.14 19.82
C ALA A 155 -9.44 -20.24 21.06
N LYS A 156 -8.25 -19.64 21.23
CA LYS A 156 -8.04 -18.64 22.29
C LYS A 156 -8.88 -17.40 21.99
N ARG A 157 -9.56 -16.87 22.99
CA ARG A 157 -10.34 -15.64 22.82
C ARG A 157 -9.44 -14.46 22.48
N TYR A 158 -9.94 -13.55 21.67
CA TYR A 158 -9.19 -12.34 21.35
C TYR A 158 -9.14 -11.44 22.58
N VAL A 159 -7.91 -11.09 22.96
CA VAL A 159 -7.65 -10.03 23.93
C VAL A 159 -7.02 -8.91 23.11
N HIS A 160 -7.62 -7.72 23.17
CA HIS A 160 -7.06 -6.55 22.53
C HIS A 160 -5.78 -6.16 23.27
N GLU A 161 -4.63 -6.61 22.76
CA GLU A 161 -3.36 -5.98 23.11
C GLU A 161 -3.35 -4.63 22.38
N THR A 162 -3.44 -3.54 23.14
CA THR A 162 -3.12 -2.20 22.64
C THR A 162 -1.66 -2.22 22.21
N LYS A 163 -1.42 -2.62 20.96
CA LYS A 163 -0.22 -2.22 20.27
C LYS A 163 -0.31 -0.71 20.15
N LEU A 164 0.36 0.00 21.06
CA LEU A 164 0.98 1.26 20.72
C LEU A 164 1.89 0.93 19.53
N PHE A 165 1.33 1.06 18.33
CA PHE A 165 2.11 1.14 17.11
C PHE A 165 2.93 2.41 17.29
N GLU A 166 4.11 2.25 17.87
CA GLU A 166 5.20 3.15 17.60
C GLU A 166 5.43 3.00 16.10
N CYS A 167 4.73 3.83 15.30
CA CYS A 167 5.24 4.21 14.00
C CYS A 167 6.69 4.56 14.27
N GLN A 168 7.61 3.69 13.86
CA GLN A 168 9.02 3.97 13.89
C GLN A 168 9.14 5.28 13.15
N SER A 169 9.24 6.35 13.93
CA SER A 169 9.59 7.65 13.44
C SER A 169 10.94 7.39 12.85
N PHE A 170 10.99 7.22 11.53
CA PHE A 170 12.10 7.70 10.77
C PHE A 170 12.15 9.19 11.12
N LEU A 171 12.82 9.48 12.24
CA LEU A 171 13.58 10.70 12.43
C LEU A 171 14.51 10.69 11.23
N ILE A 172 14.01 11.22 10.11
CA ILE A 172 14.84 11.83 9.09
C ILE A 172 15.56 12.90 9.89
N VAL A 173 16.72 12.54 10.46
CA VAL A 173 17.68 13.50 10.94
C VAL A 173 18.02 14.27 9.69
N HIS A 174 17.31 15.38 9.49
CA HIS A 174 17.53 16.28 8.40
C HIS A 174 19.03 16.55 8.41
N PRO A 175 19.76 16.38 7.30
CA PRO A 175 21.22 16.46 7.28
C PRO A 175 21.79 17.76 7.86
N PHE A 176 20.94 18.78 8.02
CA PHE A 176 21.21 20.03 8.72
C PHE A 176 21.41 19.90 10.24
N ALA A 177 20.62 19.08 10.95
CA ALA A 177 20.74 18.98 12.41
C ALA A 177 22.02 18.24 12.82
N GLY A 178 22.37 17.16 12.11
CA GLY A 178 23.63 16.44 12.31
C GLY A 178 24.86 17.32 11.98
N GLY A 179 24.79 18.09 10.90
CA GLY A 179 25.86 19.01 10.51
C GLY A 179 26.15 20.09 11.55
N MET A 180 25.11 20.70 12.12
CA MET A 180 25.27 21.76 13.13
C MET A 180 25.90 21.24 14.43
N ILE A 181 25.55 20.02 14.86
CA ILE A 181 26.15 19.40 16.05
C ILE A 181 27.64 19.13 15.82
N PHE A 182 28.02 18.60 14.66
CA PHE A 182 29.44 18.36 14.32
C PHE A 182 30.27 19.66 14.32
N VAL A 183 29.72 20.75 13.78
CA VAL A 183 30.41 22.06 13.77
C VAL A 183 30.60 22.59 15.19
N LEU A 184 29.60 22.49 16.05
CA LEU A 184 29.72 22.93 17.45
C LEU A 184 30.75 22.11 18.23
N ILE A 185 30.76 20.78 18.08
CA ILE A 185 31.77 19.91 18.70
C ILE A 185 33.17 20.31 18.23
N PHE A 186 33.34 20.54 16.93
CA PHE A 186 34.63 20.92 16.36
C PHE A 186 35.12 22.28 16.87
N LEU A 187 34.24 23.28 16.97
CA LEU A 187 34.57 24.58 17.55
C LEU A 187 34.95 24.48 19.03
N VAL A 188 34.24 23.67 19.81
CA VAL A 188 34.59 23.45 21.22
C VAL A 188 35.96 22.80 21.35
N LEU A 189 36.29 21.81 20.52
CA LEU A 189 37.62 21.17 20.52
C LEU A 189 38.73 22.14 20.14
N ILE A 190 38.52 23.02 19.16
CA ILE A 190 39.49 24.06 18.81
C ILE A 190 39.71 25.01 19.99
N LEU A 191 38.63 25.43 20.65
CA LEU A 191 38.72 26.34 21.80
C LEU A 191 39.43 25.70 22.99
N THR A 192 39.18 24.42 23.30
CA THR A 192 39.87 23.74 24.40
C THR A 192 41.36 23.55 24.11
N VAL A 193 41.74 23.22 22.88
CA VAL A 193 43.14 23.14 22.45
C VAL A 193 43.80 24.51 22.53
N ALA A 194 43.14 25.57 22.06
CA ALA A 194 43.67 26.94 22.12
C ALA A 194 43.88 27.45 23.56
N ILE A 195 43.04 27.02 24.50
CA ILE A 195 43.21 27.33 25.93
C ILE A 195 44.34 26.51 26.54
N PHE A 196 44.51 25.25 26.14
CA PHE A 196 45.53 24.36 26.71
C PHE A 196 46.96 24.69 26.25
N PHE A 197 47.11 25.22 25.03
CA PHE A 197 48.42 25.60 24.45
C PHE A 197 48.78 27.09 24.66
N LYS A 198 48.06 27.80 25.54
CA LYS A 198 48.32 29.19 25.91
C LYS A 198 48.75 29.28 27.36
#